data_AF-A0A820NTF9-F1
#
_entry.id   AF-A0A820NTF9-F1
#
_cell.length_a   1.000
_cell.length_b   1.000
_cell.length_c   1.000
_cell.angle_alpha   90.00
_cell.angle_beta   90.00
_cell.angle_gamma   90.00
#
_symmetry.space_group_name_H-M   'P 1'
#
loop_
_entity.id
_entity.type
_entity.pdbx_description
1 polymer ?
#
loop_
_entity_poly.entity_id
_entity_poly.type
_entity_poly.pdbx_seq_one_letter_code
_entity_poly.pdbx_strand_id
1 'polypeptide(L)'
;ILRGYRSTHQPWSYYWKSLFHKHNETINVWSHLVGILCMIHLLYYYNQRLKFFENAHSWPFVVSLCTAIIMFMCSAFAHLLHSKSEKIHKTCFAIDYVGVSLHGFGSGFLHIYYSAPQWYYDKIEYQYIFILLLLGILACFLNCFAQYHFHPPYPPLKRICQFLPCGILWIYSVIPLVISLFPLNFPLNSSSSLCHLGQIILFIVGATFFA
;
A
#
# COMPACT_ATOMS: atom_id res chain seq x y z
N ILE A 1 -10.74 -20.68 -2.18
CA ILE A 1 -10.62 -21.00 -3.63
C ILE A 1 -10.43 -22.52 -3.74
N LEU A 2 -11.20 -23.20 -4.59
CA LEU A 2 -11.19 -24.68 -4.66
C LEU A 2 -10.40 -25.24 -5.87
N ARG A 3 -10.23 -24.48 -6.95
CA ARG A 3 -9.61 -24.92 -8.22
C ARG A 3 -8.91 -23.75 -8.93
N GLY A 4 -8.15 -24.05 -9.99
CA GLY A 4 -7.51 -23.05 -10.85
C GLY A 4 -6.11 -22.63 -10.42
N TYR A 5 -5.47 -23.41 -9.55
CA TYR A 5 -4.08 -23.19 -9.13
C TYR A 5 -3.10 -23.56 -10.25
N ARG A 6 -2.03 -22.78 -10.36
CA ARG A 6 -0.93 -23.04 -11.31
C ARG A 6 -0.02 -24.14 -10.77
N SER A 7 0.54 -24.95 -11.67
CA SER A 7 1.54 -25.96 -11.32
C SER A 7 2.83 -25.34 -10.77
N THR A 8 3.42 -26.01 -9.79
CA THR A 8 4.72 -25.66 -9.20
C THR A 8 5.88 -26.20 -10.03
N HIS A 9 7.09 -25.72 -9.76
CA HIS A 9 8.36 -26.18 -10.36
C HIS A 9 8.45 -26.11 -11.89
N GLN A 10 7.65 -25.27 -12.53
CA GLN A 10 7.72 -25.04 -13.98
C GLN A 10 8.88 -24.09 -14.34
N PRO A 11 9.32 -24.06 -15.61
CA PRO A 11 10.27 -23.06 -16.09
C PRO A 11 9.71 -21.64 -15.91
N TRP A 12 10.57 -20.63 -15.77
CA TRP A 12 10.14 -19.24 -15.57
C TRP A 12 9.22 -18.72 -16.69
N SER A 13 9.46 -19.17 -17.93
CA SER A 13 8.63 -18.84 -19.09
C SER A 13 7.16 -19.24 -18.91
N TYR A 14 6.87 -20.32 -18.17
CA TYR A 14 5.50 -20.71 -17.84
C TYR A 14 4.79 -19.65 -17.00
N TYR A 15 5.44 -19.14 -15.94
CA TYR A 15 4.84 -18.13 -15.07
C TYR A 15 4.63 -16.79 -15.79
N TRP A 16 5.59 -16.37 -16.62
CA TRP A 16 5.43 -15.17 -17.46
C TRP A 16 4.26 -15.31 -18.44
N LYS A 17 4.18 -16.44 -19.15
CA LYS A 17 3.05 -16.71 -20.07
C LYS A 17 1.71 -16.85 -19.34
N SER A 18 1.72 -17.25 -18.06
CA SER A 18 0.50 -17.39 -17.27
C SER A 18 -0.24 -16.06 -17.08
N LEU A 19 0.43 -14.92 -17.26
CA LEU A 19 -0.19 -13.59 -17.29
C LEU A 19 -1.41 -13.52 -18.24
N PHE A 20 -1.34 -14.23 -19.37
CA PHE A 20 -2.39 -14.24 -20.39
C PHE A 20 -3.31 -15.47 -20.29
N HIS A 21 -3.26 -16.23 -19.21
CA HIS A 21 -4.09 -17.41 -18.98
C HIS A 21 -4.98 -17.22 -17.75
N LYS A 22 -6.10 -17.95 -17.70
CA LYS A 22 -7.02 -17.92 -16.56
C LYS A 22 -6.53 -18.86 -15.45
N HIS A 23 -6.34 -18.32 -14.25
CA HIS A 23 -5.97 -19.03 -13.03
C HIS A 23 -6.46 -18.26 -11.81
N ASN A 24 -6.25 -18.81 -10.61
CA ASN A 24 -6.70 -18.26 -9.34
C ASN A 24 -6.09 -16.89 -8.97
N GLU A 25 -5.03 -16.47 -9.66
CA GLU A 25 -4.30 -15.21 -9.41
C GLU A 25 -4.48 -14.20 -10.56
N THR A 26 -5.26 -14.52 -11.61
CA THR A 26 -5.39 -13.65 -12.79
C THR A 26 -5.89 -12.26 -12.39
N ILE A 27 -6.93 -12.19 -11.55
CA ILE A 27 -7.49 -10.91 -11.09
C ILE A 27 -6.49 -10.16 -10.21
N ASN A 28 -5.76 -10.86 -9.34
CA ASN A 28 -4.74 -10.24 -8.48
C ASN A 28 -3.66 -9.58 -9.36
N VAL A 29 -3.08 -10.31 -10.32
CA VAL A 29 -2.05 -9.74 -11.21
C VAL A 29 -2.60 -8.59 -12.04
N TRP A 30 -3.74 -8.76 -12.71
CA TRP A 30 -4.27 -7.74 -13.62
C TRP A 30 -4.77 -6.49 -12.90
N SER A 31 -5.36 -6.60 -11.71
CA SER A 31 -5.79 -5.44 -10.94
C SER A 31 -4.61 -4.56 -10.54
N HIS A 32 -3.49 -5.15 -10.10
CA HIS A 32 -2.28 -4.38 -9.79
C HIS A 32 -1.60 -3.81 -11.05
N LEU A 33 -1.59 -4.53 -12.19
CA LEU A 33 -1.08 -3.99 -13.45
C LEU A 33 -1.87 -2.77 -13.94
N VAL A 34 -3.21 -2.83 -13.86
CA VAL A 34 -4.06 -1.66 -14.13
C VAL A 34 -3.75 -0.54 -13.15
N GLY A 35 -3.56 -0.85 -11.87
CA GLY A 35 -3.10 0.11 -10.85
C GLY A 35 -1.82 0.85 -11.23
N ILE A 36 -0.80 0.13 -11.74
CA ILE A 36 0.45 0.74 -12.24
C ILE A 36 0.15 1.75 -13.36
N LEU A 37 -0.62 1.34 -14.37
CA LEU A 37 -0.94 2.20 -15.50
C LEU A 37 -1.71 3.46 -15.05
N CYS A 38 -2.66 3.31 -14.13
CA CYS A 38 -3.39 4.42 -13.53
C CYS A 38 -2.44 5.39 -12.80
N MET A 39 -1.55 4.88 -11.94
CA MET A 39 -0.63 5.74 -11.19
C MET A 39 0.40 6.44 -12.09
N ILE A 40 0.91 5.76 -13.12
CA ILE A 40 1.79 6.38 -14.13
C ILE A 40 1.05 7.47 -14.90
N HIS A 41 -0.20 7.21 -15.29
CA HIS A 41 -1.03 8.22 -15.96
C HIS A 41 -1.24 9.45 -15.06
N LEU A 42 -1.56 9.26 -13.78
CA LEU A 42 -1.69 10.37 -12.82
C LEU A 42 -0.37 11.13 -12.65
N LEU A 43 0.75 10.42 -12.52
CA LEU A 43 2.08 11.02 -12.42
C LEU A 43 2.38 11.92 -13.63
N TYR A 44 2.13 11.43 -14.85
CA TYR A 44 2.29 12.22 -16.07
C TYR A 44 1.32 13.41 -16.12
N TYR A 45 0.03 13.15 -15.88
CA TYR A 45 -1.04 14.16 -15.94
C TYR A 45 -0.80 15.34 -15.00
N TYR A 46 -0.35 15.06 -13.77
CA TYR A 46 -0.08 16.09 -12.79
C TYR A 46 1.28 16.75 -12.96
N ASN A 47 2.29 16.05 -13.49
CA ASN A 47 3.57 16.69 -13.83
C ASN A 47 3.36 17.83 -14.85
N GLN A 48 2.51 17.62 -15.86
CA GLN A 48 2.20 18.64 -16.86
C GLN A 48 1.49 19.88 -16.28
N ARG A 49 0.84 19.76 -15.12
CA ARG A 49 0.05 20.85 -14.50
C ARG A 49 0.79 21.53 -13.36
N LEU A 50 1.42 20.74 -12.49
CA LEU A 50 2.08 21.20 -11.27
C LEU A 50 3.57 21.45 -11.47
N LYS A 51 4.15 20.97 -12.59
CA LYS A 51 5.56 21.08 -12.94
C LYS A 51 6.47 20.67 -11.78
N PHE A 52 6.60 19.36 -11.55
CA PHE A 52 7.16 18.83 -10.31
C PHE A 52 8.59 19.30 -9.98
N PHE A 53 9.40 19.55 -11.01
CA PHE A 53 10.77 20.03 -10.84
C PHE A 53 10.86 21.53 -10.47
N GLU A 54 9.84 22.31 -10.82
CA GLU A 54 9.78 23.75 -10.52
C GLU A 54 9.06 24.02 -9.19
N ASN A 55 8.17 23.10 -8.76
CA ASN A 55 7.33 23.28 -7.58
C ASN A 55 7.63 22.26 -6.48
N ALA A 56 8.45 22.66 -5.50
CA ALA A 56 8.79 21.83 -4.34
C ALA A 56 7.56 21.36 -3.52
N HIS A 57 6.47 22.15 -3.49
CA HIS A 57 5.25 21.76 -2.79
C HIS A 57 4.58 20.52 -3.38
N SER A 58 4.94 20.10 -4.60
CA SER A 58 4.40 18.90 -5.24
C SER A 58 5.12 17.60 -4.83
N TRP A 59 6.29 17.70 -4.18
CA TRP A 59 7.13 16.53 -3.91
C TRP A 59 6.46 15.47 -3.03
N PRO A 60 5.70 15.81 -1.97
CA PRO A 60 4.95 14.81 -1.20
C PRO A 60 3.96 14.03 -2.05
N PHE A 61 3.32 14.69 -3.02
CA PHE A 61 2.46 14.02 -4.00
C PHE A 61 3.24 13.06 -4.90
N VAL A 62 4.38 13.50 -5.42
CA VAL A 62 5.28 12.66 -6.24
C VAL A 62 5.74 11.43 -5.47
N VAL A 63 6.18 11.60 -4.21
CA VAL A 63 6.59 10.50 -3.34
C VAL A 63 5.43 9.51 -3.14
N SER A 64 4.21 10.00 -2.89
CA SER A 64 3.04 9.14 -2.73
C SER A 64 2.73 8.33 -4.00
N LEU A 65 2.76 8.97 -5.17
CA LEU A 65 2.55 8.30 -6.46
C LEU A 65 3.64 7.27 -6.77
N CYS A 66 4.91 7.62 -6.57
CA CYS A 66 6.03 6.71 -6.80
C CYS A 66 5.97 5.48 -5.87
N THR A 67 5.69 5.68 -4.58
CA THR A 67 5.55 4.55 -3.65
C THR A 67 4.32 3.69 -3.96
N ALA A 68 3.22 4.27 -4.44
CA ALA A 68 2.07 3.52 -4.95
C ALA A 68 2.42 2.66 -6.18
N ILE A 69 3.15 3.21 -7.16
CA ILE A 69 3.64 2.46 -8.33
C ILE A 69 4.49 1.28 -7.88
N ILE A 70 5.46 1.51 -6.99
CA ILE A 70 6.34 0.45 -6.47
C ILE A 70 5.53 -0.64 -5.77
N MET A 71 4.55 -0.27 -4.94
CA MET A 71 3.66 -1.24 -4.28
C MET A 71 2.90 -2.09 -5.29
N PHE A 72 2.26 -1.48 -6.30
CA PHE A 72 1.54 -2.23 -7.33
C PHE A 72 2.48 -3.13 -8.15
N MET A 73 3.70 -2.68 -8.44
CA MET A 73 4.72 -3.51 -9.09
C MET A 73 5.07 -4.72 -8.22
N CYS A 74 5.52 -4.49 -6.98
CA CYS A 74 5.87 -5.56 -6.05
C CYS A 74 4.77 -6.61 -5.94
N SER A 75 3.50 -6.18 -5.82
CA SER A 75 2.35 -7.07 -5.72
C SER A 75 2.06 -7.83 -7.02
N ALA A 76 2.07 -7.16 -8.18
CA ALA A 76 1.88 -7.81 -9.47
C ALA A 76 2.95 -8.88 -9.74
N PHE A 77 4.23 -8.58 -9.45
CA PHE A 77 5.32 -9.54 -9.56
C PHE A 77 5.14 -10.71 -8.57
N ALA A 78 4.74 -10.43 -7.33
CA ALA A 78 4.54 -11.46 -6.33
C ALA A 78 3.43 -12.44 -6.75
N HIS A 79 2.26 -11.92 -7.10
CA HIS A 79 1.13 -12.73 -7.58
C HIS A 79 1.42 -13.45 -8.90
N LEU A 80 2.30 -12.92 -9.76
CA LEU A 80 2.66 -13.61 -10.99
C LEU A 80 3.65 -14.77 -10.74
N LEU A 81 4.59 -14.63 -9.80
CA LEU A 81 5.72 -15.55 -9.67
C LEU A 81 5.67 -16.47 -8.45
N HIS A 82 4.86 -16.18 -7.43
CA HIS A 82 4.87 -16.93 -6.16
C HIS A 82 4.61 -18.43 -6.33
N SER A 83 3.88 -18.86 -7.37
CA SER A 83 3.52 -20.26 -7.58
C SER A 83 4.70 -21.16 -8.00
N LYS A 84 5.92 -20.63 -8.16
CA LYS A 84 7.07 -21.40 -8.63
C LYS A 84 7.56 -22.47 -7.65
N SER A 85 7.78 -22.09 -6.39
CA SER A 85 8.23 -22.97 -5.32
C SER A 85 7.97 -22.30 -3.98
N GLU A 86 8.06 -23.04 -2.88
CA GLU A 86 7.87 -22.46 -1.54
C GLU A 86 8.85 -21.31 -1.26
N LYS A 87 10.12 -21.46 -1.66
CA LYS A 87 11.15 -20.42 -1.49
C LYS A 87 10.77 -19.15 -2.26
N ILE A 88 10.37 -19.28 -3.52
CA ILE A 88 9.96 -18.14 -4.35
C ILE A 88 8.68 -17.52 -3.81
N HIS A 89 7.72 -18.32 -3.32
CA HIS A 89 6.53 -17.82 -2.65
C HIS A 89 6.88 -16.91 -1.47
N LYS A 90 7.74 -17.35 -0.55
CA LYS A 90 8.17 -16.56 0.61
C LYS A 90 8.88 -15.28 0.19
N THR A 91 9.81 -15.36 -0.77
CA THR A 91 10.56 -14.19 -1.26
C THR A 91 9.66 -13.18 -1.99
N CYS A 92 8.77 -13.64 -2.86
CA CYS A 92 7.83 -12.78 -3.59
C CYS A 92 6.93 -12.00 -2.64
N PHE A 93 6.31 -12.66 -1.65
CA PHE A 93 5.46 -11.98 -0.70
C PHE A 93 6.25 -11.10 0.28
N ALA A 94 7.50 -11.43 0.60
CA ALA A 94 8.37 -10.49 1.34
C ALA A 94 8.61 -9.18 0.56
N ILE A 95 8.84 -9.27 -0.76
CA ILE A 95 8.96 -8.08 -1.63
C ILE A 95 7.64 -7.30 -1.68
N ASP A 96 6.50 -8.01 -1.75
CA ASP A 96 5.18 -7.39 -1.70
C ASP A 96 4.96 -6.57 -0.41
N TYR A 97 5.30 -7.15 0.74
CA TYR A 97 5.21 -6.46 2.03
C TYR A 97 6.12 -5.22 2.11
N VAL A 98 7.30 -5.25 1.49
CA VAL A 98 8.15 -4.05 1.36
C VAL A 98 7.40 -2.96 0.60
N GLY A 99 6.74 -3.31 -0.51
CA GLY A 99 5.91 -2.40 -1.29
C GLY A 99 4.77 -1.79 -0.48
N VAL A 100 4.02 -2.62 0.25
CA VAL A 100 2.92 -2.17 1.12
C VAL A 100 3.41 -1.21 2.20
N SER A 101 4.50 -1.53 2.90
CA SER A 101 5.07 -0.64 3.93
C SER A 101 5.58 0.69 3.36
N LEU A 102 6.23 0.65 2.19
CA LEU A 102 6.72 1.85 1.52
C LEU A 102 5.57 2.76 1.08
N HIS A 103 4.48 2.20 0.55
CA HIS A 103 3.29 2.98 0.23
C HIS A 103 2.59 3.51 1.47
N GLY A 104 2.54 2.74 2.57
CA GLY A 104 2.06 3.22 3.86
C GLY A 104 2.78 4.49 4.31
N PHE A 105 4.11 4.51 4.23
CA PHE A 105 4.92 5.70 4.46
C PHE A 105 4.59 6.84 3.48
N GLY A 106 4.57 6.58 2.17
CA GLY A 106 4.28 7.61 1.17
C GLY A 106 2.89 8.24 1.31
N SER A 107 1.89 7.46 1.74
CA SER A 107 0.54 7.96 2.03
C SER A 107 0.50 8.84 3.28
N GLY A 108 1.16 8.44 4.38
CA GLY A 108 1.22 9.26 5.59
C GLY A 108 2.00 10.55 5.38
N PHE A 109 3.09 10.50 4.61
CA PHE A 109 3.85 11.70 4.22
C PHE A 109 3.00 12.68 3.42
N LEU A 110 2.11 12.17 2.54
CA LEU A 110 1.15 13.00 1.83
C LEU A 110 0.13 13.65 2.77
N HIS A 111 -0.45 12.87 3.69
CA HIS A 111 -1.50 13.35 4.59
C HIS A 111 -1.00 14.40 5.57
N ILE A 112 0.20 14.23 6.15
CA ILE A 112 0.75 15.27 7.04
C ILE A 112 0.98 16.58 6.27
N TYR A 113 1.42 16.51 5.00
CA TYR A 113 1.74 17.72 4.25
C TYR A 113 0.52 18.45 3.67
N TYR A 114 -0.49 17.74 3.17
CA TYR A 114 -1.65 18.37 2.51
C TYR A 114 -2.94 18.37 3.32
N SER A 115 -3.07 17.47 4.30
CA SER A 115 -4.33 17.33 5.04
C SER A 115 -4.25 17.89 6.45
N ALA A 116 -3.05 17.98 7.05
CA ALA A 116 -2.89 18.50 8.39
C ALA A 116 -3.28 19.98 8.49
N PRO A 117 -3.99 20.38 9.56
CA PRO A 117 -4.09 21.79 9.91
C PRO A 117 -2.70 22.38 10.21
N GLN A 118 -2.48 23.64 9.81
CA GLN A 118 -1.18 24.32 9.96
C GLN A 118 -0.62 24.25 11.39
N TRP A 119 -1.47 24.51 12.39
CA TRP A 119 -1.08 24.48 13.81
C TRP A 119 -0.60 23.10 14.28
N TYR A 120 -1.09 22.02 13.65
CA TYR A 120 -0.68 20.65 13.95
C TYR A 120 0.64 20.34 13.25
N TYR A 121 0.72 20.69 11.96
CA TYR A 121 1.89 20.51 11.12
C TYR A 121 3.14 21.16 11.74
N ASP A 122 3.06 22.46 12.07
CA ASP A 122 4.18 23.25 12.61
C ASP A 122 4.74 22.68 13.92
N LYS A 123 3.91 21.94 14.67
CA LYS A 123 4.29 21.38 15.96
C LYS A 123 4.94 19.99 15.85
N ILE A 124 4.52 19.17 14.87
CA ILE A 124 4.79 17.72 14.90
C ILE A 124 5.44 17.16 13.63
N GLU A 125 5.64 17.94 12.56
CA GLU A 125 6.08 17.44 11.24
C GLU A 125 7.23 16.42 11.32
N TYR A 126 8.36 16.77 11.95
CA TYR A 126 9.54 15.92 12.01
C TYR A 126 9.32 14.67 12.86
N GLN A 127 8.64 14.84 13.99
CA GLN A 127 8.33 13.75 14.91
C GLN A 127 7.37 12.75 14.24
N TYR A 128 6.40 13.27 13.51
CA TYR A 128 5.43 12.47 12.77
C TYR A 128 6.11 11.65 11.67
N ILE A 129 6.92 12.29 10.83
CA ILE A 129 7.63 11.60 9.75
C ILE A 129 8.59 10.54 10.30
N PHE A 130 9.29 10.84 11.40
CA PHE A 130 10.19 9.91 12.05
C PHE A 130 9.45 8.67 12.59
N ILE A 131 8.34 8.88 13.32
CA ILE A 131 7.52 7.77 13.83
C ILE A 131 6.90 6.98 12.68
N LEU A 132 6.41 7.65 11.63
CA LEU A 132 5.85 7.00 10.44
C LEU A 132 6.88 6.09 9.76
N LEU A 133 8.14 6.55 9.64
CA LEU A 133 9.24 5.75 9.11
C LEU A 133 9.50 4.50 9.98
N LEU A 134 9.58 4.68 11.30
CA LEU A 134 9.78 3.56 12.24
C LEU A 134 8.65 2.54 12.18
N LEU A 135 7.39 3.00 12.11
CA LEU A 135 6.23 2.13 11.95
C LEU A 135 6.26 1.39 10.60
N GLY A 136 6.68 2.05 9.52
CA GLY A 136 6.86 1.43 8.20
C GLY A 136 7.92 0.32 8.21
N ILE A 137 9.07 0.58 8.84
CA ILE A 137 10.14 -0.40 9.01
C ILE A 137 9.66 -1.57 9.87
N LEU A 138 8.99 -1.29 11.00
CA LEU A 138 8.46 -2.32 11.90
C LEU A 138 7.43 -3.19 11.19
N ALA A 139 6.49 -2.59 10.45
CA ALA A 139 5.52 -3.32 9.65
C ALA A 139 6.18 -4.19 8.59
N CYS A 140 7.18 -3.65 7.88
CA CYS A 140 7.93 -4.42 6.89
C CYS A 140 8.63 -5.62 7.55
N PHE A 141 9.34 -5.37 8.65
CA PHE A 141 10.08 -6.40 9.38
C PHE A 141 9.16 -7.51 9.89
N LEU A 142 8.08 -7.16 10.59
CA LEU A 142 7.16 -8.15 11.18
C LEU A 142 6.41 -8.96 10.11
N ASN A 143 6.04 -8.35 8.98
CA ASN A 143 5.44 -9.07 7.86
C ASN A 143 6.39 -10.08 7.24
N CYS A 144 7.63 -9.66 6.95
CA CYS A 144 8.67 -10.53 6.41
C CYS A 144 9.04 -11.63 7.41
N PHE A 145 9.22 -11.29 8.68
CA PHE A 145 9.48 -12.24 9.76
C PHE A 145 8.38 -13.29 9.83
N ALA A 146 7.11 -12.88 9.86
CA ALA A 146 5.98 -13.80 9.93
C ALA A 146 5.90 -14.74 8.71
N GLN A 147 6.27 -14.26 7.52
CA GLN A 147 6.27 -15.06 6.30
C GLN A 147 7.36 -16.13 6.29
N TYR A 148 8.51 -15.86 6.89
CA TYR A 148 9.64 -16.78 6.93
C TYR A 148 9.65 -17.70 8.16
N HIS A 149 9.25 -17.20 9.33
CA HIS A 149 9.34 -17.90 10.60
C HIS A 149 8.22 -18.92 10.81
N PHE A 150 6.98 -18.56 10.47
CA PHE A 150 5.84 -19.45 10.70
C PHE A 150 5.69 -20.46 9.56
N HIS A 151 5.46 -21.72 9.94
CA HIS A 151 5.24 -22.83 9.02
C HIS A 151 3.85 -23.45 9.21
N PRO A 152 3.31 -24.17 8.21
CA PRO A 152 2.06 -24.91 8.37
C PRO A 152 2.14 -25.97 9.48
N PRO A 153 1.07 -26.18 10.28
CA PRO A 153 -0.16 -25.39 10.31
C PRO A 153 0.09 -24.00 10.90
N TYR A 154 -0.34 -22.95 10.20
CA TYR A 154 -0.02 -21.58 10.58
C TYR A 154 -0.77 -21.18 11.86
N PRO A 155 -0.06 -20.71 12.91
CA PRO A 155 -0.72 -20.22 14.13
C PRO A 155 -1.42 -18.88 13.89
N PRO A 156 -2.46 -18.53 14.67
CA PRO A 156 -3.11 -17.21 14.61
C PRO A 156 -2.12 -16.04 14.75
N LEU A 157 -1.04 -16.24 15.49
CA LEU A 157 0.03 -15.26 15.68
C LEU A 157 0.66 -14.80 14.35
N LYS A 158 0.74 -15.66 13.33
CA LYS A 158 1.23 -15.26 12.00
C LYS A 158 0.42 -14.10 11.44
N ARG A 159 -0.91 -14.20 11.50
CA ARG A 159 -1.83 -13.16 11.02
C ARG A 159 -1.69 -11.89 11.85
N ILE A 160 -1.58 -12.00 13.17
CA ILE A 160 -1.38 -10.84 14.05
C ILE A 160 -0.10 -10.09 13.68
N CYS A 161 1.03 -10.80 13.51
CA CYS A 161 2.30 -10.21 13.10
C CYS A 161 2.24 -9.53 11.73
N GLN A 162 1.35 -9.97 10.83
CA GLN A 162 1.21 -9.37 9.50
C GLN A 162 0.25 -8.17 9.50
N PHE A 163 -0.93 -8.32 10.12
CA PHE A 163 -2.00 -7.32 10.03
C PHE A 163 -1.89 -6.19 11.05
N LEU A 164 -1.54 -6.51 12.30
CA LEU A 164 -1.51 -5.51 13.36
C LEU A 164 -0.57 -4.34 13.04
N PRO A 165 0.70 -4.55 12.62
CA PRO A 165 1.59 -3.42 12.39
C PRO A 165 1.21 -2.62 11.14
N CYS A 166 0.64 -3.25 10.10
CA CYS A 166 0.07 -2.54 8.95
C CYS A 166 -1.13 -1.68 9.36
N GLY A 167 -2.00 -2.21 10.23
CA GLY A 167 -3.15 -1.47 10.78
C GLY A 167 -2.71 -0.27 11.61
N ILE A 168 -1.71 -0.43 12.47
CA ILE A 168 -1.13 0.67 13.25
C ILE A 168 -0.49 1.73 12.33
N LEU A 169 0.28 1.30 11.34
CA LEU A 169 0.87 2.20 10.35
C LEU A 169 -0.21 3.00 9.61
N TRP A 170 -1.28 2.34 9.17
CA TRP A 170 -2.39 3.01 8.48
C TRP A 170 -3.15 3.97 9.41
N ILE A 171 -3.50 3.56 10.63
CA ILE A 171 -4.15 4.45 11.60
C ILE A 171 -3.31 5.70 11.79
N TYR A 172 -2.00 5.53 12.02
CA TYR A 172 -1.09 6.64 12.19
C TYR A 172 -1.00 7.52 10.92
N SER A 173 -0.99 6.91 9.74
CA SER A 173 -0.92 7.62 8.45
C SER A 173 -2.14 8.50 8.20
N VAL A 174 -3.33 8.16 8.72
CA VAL A 174 -4.56 8.94 8.51
C VAL A 174 -4.87 9.95 9.62
N ILE A 175 -4.13 9.95 10.74
CA ILE A 175 -4.33 10.91 11.85
C ILE A 175 -4.41 12.37 11.38
N PRO A 176 -3.49 12.89 10.54
CA PRO A 176 -3.55 14.30 10.12
C PRO A 176 -4.85 14.65 9.40
N LEU A 177 -5.36 13.72 8.60
CA LEU A 177 -6.63 13.85 7.88
C LEU A 177 -7.81 13.82 8.84
N VAL A 178 -7.81 12.93 9.85
CA VAL A 178 -8.87 12.88 10.88
C VAL A 178 -8.88 14.17 11.72
N ILE A 179 -7.72 14.66 12.14
CA ILE A 179 -7.60 15.93 12.89
C ILE A 179 -8.06 17.12 12.05
N SER A 180 -7.95 17.07 10.73
CA SER A 180 -8.47 18.10 9.83
C SER A 180 -10.01 18.10 9.79
N LEU A 181 -10.63 16.92 9.87
CA LEU A 181 -12.08 16.75 9.77
C LEU A 181 -12.81 17.05 11.09
N PHE A 182 -12.17 16.88 12.26
CA PHE A 182 -12.84 16.91 13.57
C PHE A 182 -13.16 18.31 14.15
N PRO A 183 -12.33 19.37 13.96
CA PRO A 183 -12.56 20.69 14.55
C PRO A 183 -13.63 21.56 13.87
N LEU A 184 -14.26 21.10 12.79
CA LEU A 184 -15.24 21.90 12.04
C LEU A 184 -16.66 21.41 12.36
N ASN A 185 -17.48 22.32 12.88
CA ASN A 185 -18.95 22.22 12.82
C ASN A 185 -19.34 21.69 11.44
N PHE A 186 -19.85 20.46 11.39
CA PHE A 186 -20.30 19.81 10.16
C PHE A 186 -21.25 20.75 9.43
N PRO A 187 -20.84 21.18 8.24
CA PRO A 187 -21.46 20.51 7.11
C PRO A 187 -20.39 19.90 6.20
N LEU A 188 -20.66 18.67 5.73
CA LEU A 188 -19.94 17.99 4.65
C LEU A 188 -20.15 18.72 3.29
N ASN A 189 -19.97 20.03 3.25
CA ASN A 189 -20.29 20.86 2.08
C ASN A 189 -19.13 20.96 1.08
N SER A 190 -17.91 20.54 1.46
CA SER A 190 -16.77 20.55 0.54
C SER A 190 -16.56 19.17 -0.08
N SER A 191 -16.37 19.12 -1.40
CA SER A 191 -16.10 17.87 -2.12
C SER A 191 -14.85 17.14 -1.60
N SER A 192 -13.89 17.87 -1.03
CA SER A 192 -12.67 17.28 -0.43
C SER A 192 -12.97 16.44 0.79
N SER A 193 -13.82 16.93 1.71
CA SER A 193 -14.19 16.20 2.93
C SER A 193 -14.90 14.89 2.62
N LEU A 194 -15.76 14.87 1.59
CA LEU A 194 -16.42 13.65 1.12
C LEU A 194 -15.43 12.64 0.54
N CYS A 195 -14.44 13.09 -0.23
CA CYS A 195 -13.38 12.22 -0.75
C CYS A 195 -12.54 11.60 0.38
N HIS A 196 -12.17 12.39 1.39
CA HIS A 196 -11.42 11.90 2.55
C HIS A 196 -12.21 10.88 3.37
N LEU A 197 -13.50 11.12 3.61
CA LEU A 197 -14.38 10.16 4.26
C LEU A 197 -14.52 8.87 3.43
N GLY A 198 -14.71 9.01 2.12
CA GLY A 198 -14.77 7.89 1.18
C GLY A 198 -13.49 7.05 1.22
N GLN A 199 -12.32 7.67 1.26
CA GLN A 199 -11.03 7.00 1.39
C GLN A 199 -10.96 6.14 2.67
N ILE A 200 -11.35 6.70 3.83
CA ILE A 200 -11.36 5.97 5.11
C ILE A 200 -12.32 4.76 5.03
N ILE A 201 -13.54 4.99 4.53
CA ILE A 201 -14.55 3.92 4.41
C ILE A 201 -14.06 2.81 3.49
N LEU A 202 -13.53 3.15 2.30
CA LEU A 202 -13.01 2.18 1.35
C LEU A 202 -11.87 1.35 1.94
N PHE A 203 -10.99 1.97 2.74
CA PHE A 203 -9.93 1.22 3.42
C PHE A 203 -10.49 0.25 4.46
N ILE A 204 -11.43 0.69 5.30
CA ILE A 204 -12.04 -0.17 6.33
C ILE A 204 -12.77 -1.34 5.67
N VAL A 205 -13.57 -1.07 4.64
CA VAL A 205 -14.25 -2.10 3.86
C VAL A 205 -13.24 -3.07 3.26
N GLY A 206 -12.19 -2.57 2.61
CA GLY A 206 -11.12 -3.40 2.05
C GLY A 206 -10.43 -4.28 3.10
N ALA A 207 -10.11 -3.72 4.27
CA ALA A 207 -9.50 -4.45 5.38
C ALA A 207 -10.44 -5.56 5.90
N THR A 208 -11.74 -5.30 6.02
CA THR A 208 -12.72 -6.31 6.46
C THR A 208 -12.90 -7.46 5.47
N PHE A 209 -12.82 -7.20 4.16
CA PHE A 209 -12.88 -8.27 3.15
C PHE A 209 -11.60 -9.12 3.10
N PHE A 210 -10.47 -8.58 3.53
CA PHE A 210 -9.18 -9.25 3.48
C PHE A 210 -8.86 -10.09 4.75
N ALA A 211 -9.43 -9.71 5.91
CA ALA A 211 -9.23 -10.39 7.20
C ALA A 211 -9.84 -11.80 7.26
#